data_AF-A0A965UV51-F1
#
_entry.id   AF-A0A965UV51-F1
#
_cell.length_a   1.000
_cell.length_b   1.000
_cell.length_c   1.000
_cell.angle_alpha   90.00
_cell.angle_beta   90.00
_cell.angle_gamma   90.00
#
_symmetry.space_group_name_H-M   'P 1'
#
loop_
_entity.id
_entity.type
_entity.pdbx_description
1 polymer ?
#
loop_
_entity_poly.entity_id
_entity_poly.type
_entity_poly.pdbx_seq_one_letter_code
_entity_poly.pdbx_strand_id
1 'polypeptide(L)'
;MTAPACSDEDFINLWHKLNSPAAVARELGTSVRTVYNRRNSVAARYDIELPTLTHDRPINPTITHSYDKVKSIADIYGKVIVFSDAHFMPNQTSIAFYALIKLIKQLKPAMIVANGDVLDGGTISKYGPEDWTERPTLQQEVESVQTHMDSIKKACKGLSTILHRTVGNHDIRFDKRL
;
A
#
# COMPACT_ATOMS: atom_id res chain seq x y z
N MET A 1 41.34 -26.62 -5.91
CA MET A 1 40.12 -25.78 -5.98
C MET A 1 39.01 -26.63 -6.57
N THR A 2 37.88 -26.75 -5.89
CA THR A 2 36.69 -27.46 -6.40
C THR A 2 36.17 -26.75 -7.65
N ALA A 3 35.76 -27.54 -8.66
CA ALA A 3 35.20 -27.00 -9.88
C ALA A 3 33.95 -26.15 -9.57
N PRO A 4 33.74 -25.02 -10.27
CA PRO A 4 32.55 -24.20 -10.09
C PRO A 4 31.28 -24.99 -10.45
N ALA A 5 30.20 -24.77 -9.70
CA ALA A 5 28.94 -25.52 -9.83
C ALA A 5 28.16 -25.28 -11.15
N CYS A 6 28.52 -24.25 -11.91
CA CYS A 6 27.94 -23.90 -13.21
C CYS A 6 28.95 -23.03 -13.98
N SER A 7 28.72 -22.76 -15.27
CA SER A 7 29.53 -21.80 -16.04
C SER A 7 29.26 -20.35 -15.58
N ASP A 8 30.11 -19.41 -16.00
CA ASP A 8 29.90 -18.00 -15.66
C ASP A 8 28.71 -17.39 -16.41
N GLU A 9 28.46 -17.79 -17.67
CA GLU A 9 27.26 -17.39 -18.42
C GLU A 9 25.99 -17.92 -17.76
N ASP A 10 25.97 -19.18 -17.32
CA ASP A 10 24.83 -19.76 -16.61
C ASP A 10 24.59 -19.03 -15.28
N PHE A 11 25.65 -18.64 -14.58
CA PHE A 11 25.54 -17.88 -13.35
C PHE A 11 24.94 -16.50 -13.60
N ILE A 12 25.36 -15.79 -14.65
CA ILE A 12 24.84 -14.47 -15.02
C ILE A 12 23.35 -14.58 -15.40
N ASN A 13 23.00 -15.55 -16.24
CA ASN A 13 21.61 -15.80 -16.63
C ASN A 13 20.73 -16.14 -15.42
N LEU A 14 21.24 -16.99 -14.52
CA LEU A 14 20.55 -17.35 -13.29
C LEU A 14 20.40 -16.16 -12.34
N TRP A 15 21.41 -15.30 -12.27
CA TRP A 15 21.37 -14.07 -11.47
C TRP A 15 20.29 -13.11 -11.98
N HIS A 16 20.25 -12.84 -13.29
CA HIS A 16 19.22 -11.98 -13.88
C HIS A 16 17.80 -12.56 -13.73
N LYS A 17 17.66 -13.89 -13.71
CA LYS A 17 16.37 -14.55 -13.51
C LYS A 17 15.87 -14.45 -12.07
N LEU A 18 16.72 -14.69 -11.08
CA LEU A 18 16.32 -14.82 -9.67
C LEU A 18 16.52 -13.54 -8.86
N ASN A 19 17.50 -12.72 -9.23
CA ASN A 19 17.92 -11.47 -8.59
C ASN A 19 18.18 -11.54 -7.07
N SER A 20 18.26 -12.74 -6.48
CA SER A 20 18.42 -12.97 -5.05
C SER A 20 19.54 -13.96 -4.75
N PRO A 21 20.57 -13.57 -3.95
CA PRO A 21 21.67 -14.45 -3.56
C PRO A 21 21.21 -15.72 -2.85
N ALA A 22 20.14 -15.63 -2.05
CA ALA A 22 19.58 -16.78 -1.33
C ALA A 22 18.84 -17.75 -2.26
N ALA A 23 18.14 -17.23 -3.27
CA ALA A 23 17.49 -18.07 -4.27
C ALA A 23 18.53 -18.75 -5.18
N VAL A 24 19.55 -18.02 -5.63
CA VAL A 24 20.67 -18.55 -6.40
C VAL A 24 21.44 -19.61 -5.62
N ALA A 25 21.67 -19.40 -4.31
CA ALA A 25 22.31 -20.39 -3.45
C ALA A 25 21.52 -21.69 -3.33
N ARG A 26 20.19 -21.59 -3.23
CA ARG A 26 19.29 -22.75 -3.16
C ARG A 26 19.29 -23.55 -4.47
N GLU A 27 19.23 -22.84 -5.59
CA GLU A 27 19.24 -23.46 -6.93
C GLU A 27 20.56 -24.17 -7.23
N LEU A 28 21.68 -23.54 -6.88
CA LEU A 28 23.02 -24.08 -7.11
C LEU A 28 23.50 -25.05 -6.02
N GLY A 29 22.67 -25.32 -5.00
CA GLY A 29 23.02 -26.20 -3.88
C GLY A 29 24.27 -25.75 -3.11
N THR A 30 24.52 -24.44 -3.01
CA THR A 30 25.75 -23.88 -2.41
C THR A 30 25.46 -22.89 -1.30
N SER A 31 26.50 -22.42 -0.60
CA SER A 31 26.33 -21.43 0.46
C SER A 31 26.11 -20.03 -0.12
N VAL A 32 25.32 -19.20 0.56
CA VAL A 32 25.09 -17.79 0.19
C VAL A 32 26.41 -17.01 0.12
N ARG A 33 27.37 -17.33 0.99
CA ARG A 33 28.72 -16.73 0.97
C ARG A 33 29.47 -17.05 -0.32
N THR A 34 29.38 -18.29 -0.80
CA THR A 34 29.97 -18.71 -2.08
C THR A 34 29.36 -17.93 -3.24
N VAL A 35 28.04 -17.74 -3.23
CA VAL A 35 27.33 -16.94 -4.25
C VAL A 35 27.81 -15.49 -4.26
N TYR A 36 27.97 -14.84 -3.11
CA TYR A 36 28.50 -13.47 -3.04
C TYR A 36 29.93 -13.34 -3.57
N ASN A 37 30.80 -14.26 -3.17
CA ASN A 37 32.18 -14.28 -3.67
C ASN A 37 32.22 -14.47 -5.18
N ARG A 38 31.38 -15.38 -5.70
CA ARG A 38 31.27 -15.64 -7.13
C ARG A 38 30.73 -14.45 -7.89
N ARG A 39 29.67 -13.80 -7.41
CA ARG A 39 29.11 -12.57 -7.97
C ARG A 39 30.18 -11.49 -8.12
N ASN A 40 30.94 -11.22 -7.06
CA ASN A 40 32.00 -10.20 -7.08
C ASN A 40 33.09 -10.53 -8.11
N SER A 41 33.50 -11.80 -8.19
CA SER A 41 34.51 -12.24 -9.16
C SER A 41 34.01 -12.19 -10.60
N VAL A 42 32.75 -12.56 -10.86
CA VAL A 42 32.13 -12.48 -12.19
C VAL A 42 31.95 -11.02 -12.60
N ALA A 43 31.38 -10.18 -11.72
CA ALA A 43 31.19 -8.75 -11.96
C ALA A 43 32.52 -8.05 -12.33
N ALA A 44 33.59 -8.34 -11.58
CA ALA A 44 34.91 -7.76 -11.85
C ALA A 44 35.58 -8.29 -13.13
N ARG A 45 35.36 -9.58 -13.49
CA ARG A 45 35.98 -10.18 -14.69
C ARG A 45 35.29 -9.76 -15.99
N TYR A 46 33.97 -9.59 -15.96
CA TYR A 46 33.16 -9.28 -17.13
C TYR A 46 32.79 -7.80 -17.22
N ASP A 47 33.20 -6.98 -16.25
CA ASP A 47 32.85 -5.56 -16.14
C ASP A 47 31.34 -5.31 -16.22
N ILE A 48 30.58 -6.15 -15.52
CA ILE A 48 29.12 -6.09 -15.46
C ILE A 48 28.64 -5.81 -14.04
N GLU A 49 27.57 -5.02 -13.93
CA GLU A 49 26.87 -4.88 -12.67
C GLU A 49 25.90 -6.05 -12.46
N LEU A 50 26.09 -6.77 -11.37
CA LEU A 50 25.16 -7.79 -10.87
C LEU A 50 24.54 -7.29 -9.57
N PRO A 51 23.66 -6.26 -9.63
CA PRO A 51 23.04 -5.73 -8.43
C PRO A 51 22.26 -6.85 -7.74
N THR A 52 22.39 -6.93 -6.43
CA THR A 52 21.41 -7.65 -5.65
C THR A 52 20.19 -6.76 -5.63
N LEU A 53 19.17 -7.07 -6.46
CA LEU A 53 17.84 -6.59 -6.15
C LEU A 53 17.42 -7.39 -4.93
N THR A 54 17.78 -6.88 -3.77
CA THR A 54 16.96 -7.13 -2.61
C THR A 54 15.53 -6.90 -3.08
N HIS A 55 14.60 -7.79 -2.75
CA HIS A 55 13.21 -7.37 -2.61
C HIS A 55 13.11 -6.36 -1.45
N ASP A 56 14.04 -5.40 -1.38
CA ASP A 56 13.89 -4.14 -0.70
C ASP A 56 12.70 -3.54 -1.43
N ARG A 57 11.53 -3.92 -0.90
CA ARG A 57 10.48 -3.00 -0.50
C ARG A 57 10.94 -1.59 -0.87
N PRO A 58 10.23 -0.84 -1.72
CA PRO A 58 10.52 0.59 -1.78
C PRO A 58 10.59 1.06 -0.33
N ILE A 59 11.80 1.46 0.12
CA ILE A 59 12.10 1.74 1.54
C ILE A 59 11.12 2.79 2.04
N ASN A 60 10.68 3.64 1.10
CA ASN A 60 9.49 4.44 1.19
C ASN A 60 8.62 4.13 -0.03
N PRO A 61 7.51 3.39 0.10
CA PRO A 61 6.53 3.35 -0.97
C PRO A 61 6.15 4.79 -1.31
N THR A 62 6.38 5.19 -2.56
CA THR A 62 6.39 6.61 -2.95
C THR A 62 5.06 6.92 -3.61
N ILE A 63 4.27 7.77 -2.95
CA ILE A 63 3.11 8.40 -3.60
C ILE A 63 3.61 9.70 -4.22
N THR A 64 3.47 9.81 -5.53
CA THR A 64 3.71 11.04 -6.27
C THR A 64 2.38 11.66 -6.64
N HIS A 65 2.28 12.98 -6.53
CA HIS A 65 1.09 13.72 -6.94
C HIS A 65 1.41 14.46 -8.24
N SER A 66 0.45 14.50 -9.16
CA SER A 66 0.53 15.38 -10.31
C SER A 66 0.61 16.84 -9.87
N TYR A 67 1.13 17.71 -10.73
CA TYR A 67 1.26 19.15 -10.46
C TYR A 67 -0.09 19.80 -10.08
N ASP A 68 -1.17 19.40 -10.76
CA ASP A 68 -2.54 19.85 -10.51
C ASP A 68 -3.21 19.18 -9.30
N LYS A 69 -2.54 18.20 -8.67
CA LYS A 69 -3.03 17.38 -7.55
C LYS A 69 -4.33 16.61 -7.85
N VAL A 70 -4.71 16.45 -9.11
CA VAL A 70 -5.89 15.69 -9.53
C VAL A 70 -5.61 14.18 -9.53
N LYS A 71 -4.33 13.78 -9.66
CA LYS A 71 -3.91 12.39 -9.74
C LYS A 71 -2.79 12.08 -8.75
N SER A 72 -2.91 10.93 -8.08
CA SER A 72 -1.83 10.32 -7.31
C SER A 72 -1.37 9.05 -8.02
N ILE A 73 -0.06 8.85 -8.15
CA ILE A 73 0.57 7.64 -8.67
C ILE A 73 1.37 7.01 -7.53
N ALA A 74 1.16 5.72 -7.29
CA ALA A 74 1.83 4.99 -6.23
C ALA A 74 2.46 3.70 -6.80
N ASP A 75 3.78 3.60 -6.72
CA ASP A 75 4.51 2.39 -7.07
C ASP A 75 4.62 1.48 -5.84
N ILE A 76 3.73 0.48 -5.78
CA ILE A 76 3.53 -0.37 -4.60
C ILE A 76 3.79 -1.84 -4.94
N TYR A 77 4.54 -2.53 -4.09
CA TYR A 77 4.67 -3.97 -4.10
C TYR A 77 3.96 -4.60 -2.89
N GLY A 78 3.00 -5.49 -3.14
CA GLY A 78 2.25 -6.19 -2.10
C GLY A 78 0.74 -6.01 -2.23
N LYS A 79 0.03 -6.24 -1.12
CA LYS A 79 -1.45 -6.16 -1.10
C LYS A 79 -1.89 -4.72 -0.89
N VAL A 80 -2.86 -4.28 -1.67
CA VAL A 80 -3.53 -2.99 -1.52
C VAL A 80 -4.99 -3.25 -1.17
N ILE A 81 -5.52 -2.51 -0.20
CA ILE A 81 -6.96 -2.51 0.11
C ILE A 81 -7.53 -1.16 -0.31
N VAL A 82 -8.63 -1.18 -1.06
CA VAL A 82 -9.34 0.03 -1.48
C VAL A 82 -10.77 -0.06 -0.96
N PHE A 83 -11.27 1.03 -0.39
CA PHE A 83 -12.67 1.21 -0.02
C PHE A 83 -13.14 2.60 -0.44
N SER A 84 -14.40 2.76 -0.83
CA SER A 84 -15.03 4.03 -1.25
C SER A 84 -16.43 4.13 -0.66
N ASP A 85 -17.07 5.30 -0.80
CA ASP A 85 -18.51 5.51 -0.51
C ASP A 85 -18.90 5.01 0.89
N ALA A 86 -18.00 5.24 1.86
CA ALA A 86 -18.15 4.68 3.19
C ALA A 86 -19.24 5.40 3.99
N HIS A 87 -19.47 6.69 3.71
CA HIS A 87 -20.49 7.53 4.34
C HIS A 87 -20.66 7.23 5.83
N PHE A 88 -19.60 7.42 6.61
CA PHE A 88 -19.58 6.99 8.00
C PHE A 88 -20.61 7.74 8.84
N MET A 89 -21.63 7.02 9.31
CA MET A 89 -22.72 7.55 10.11
C MET A 89 -22.55 7.23 11.60
N PRO A 90 -23.01 8.11 12.51
CA PRO A 90 -22.95 7.85 13.94
C PRO A 90 -23.82 6.66 14.31
N ASN A 91 -23.32 5.80 15.21
CA ASN A 91 -23.99 4.59 15.69
C ASN A 91 -24.36 3.57 14.59
N GLN A 92 -23.77 3.67 13.39
CA GLN A 92 -24.06 2.79 12.26
C GLN A 92 -22.78 2.21 11.65
N THR A 93 -22.02 1.46 12.43
CA THR A 93 -20.85 0.74 11.89
C THR A 93 -21.29 -0.48 11.10
N SER A 94 -20.94 -0.53 9.82
CA SER A 94 -21.34 -1.61 8.91
C SER A 94 -20.54 -2.91 9.12
N ILE A 95 -21.13 -4.05 8.75
CA ILE A 95 -20.43 -5.34 8.70
C ILE A 95 -19.20 -5.27 7.77
N ALA A 96 -19.32 -4.52 6.67
CA ALA A 96 -18.21 -4.28 5.74
C ALA A 96 -17.02 -3.58 6.42
N PHE A 97 -17.28 -2.61 7.31
CA PHE A 97 -16.22 -1.97 8.08
C PHE A 97 -15.52 -2.93 9.05
N TYR A 98 -16.27 -3.77 9.76
CA TYR A 98 -15.66 -4.80 10.61
C TYR A 98 -14.81 -5.79 9.81
N ALA A 99 -15.28 -6.18 8.62
CA ALA A 99 -14.53 -7.01 7.70
C ALA A 99 -13.24 -6.32 7.23
N LEU A 100 -13.29 -5.02 6.89
CA LEU A 100 -12.13 -4.22 6.55
C LEU A 100 -11.07 -4.27 7.65
N ILE A 101 -11.44 -4.00 8.91
CA ILE A 101 -10.50 -4.05 10.04
C ILE A 101 -9.88 -5.44 10.21
N LYS A 102 -10.67 -6.51 10.03
CA LYS A 102 -10.17 -7.89 10.08
C LYS A 102 -9.19 -8.19 8.95
N LEU A 103 -9.51 -7.76 7.73
CA LEU A 103 -8.66 -7.94 6.55
C LEU A 103 -7.34 -7.18 6.69
N ILE A 104 -7.34 -5.96 7.23
CA ILE A 104 -6.11 -5.20 7.49
C ILE A 104 -5.16 -6.01 8.38
N LYS A 105 -5.66 -6.55 9.50
CA LYS A 105 -4.85 -7.33 10.45
C LYS A 105 -4.31 -8.63 9.84
N GLN A 106 -5.11 -9.30 9.03
CA GLN A 106 -4.74 -10.58 8.42
C GLN A 106 -3.79 -10.42 7.23
N LEU A 107 -4.09 -9.47 6.35
CA LEU A 107 -3.39 -9.30 5.08
C LEU A 107 -2.13 -8.46 5.22
N LYS A 108 -2.07 -7.57 6.22
CA LYS A 108 -0.98 -6.61 6.46
C LYS A 108 -0.63 -5.85 5.18
N PRO A 109 -1.58 -5.08 4.62
CA PRO A 109 -1.42 -4.48 3.31
C PRO A 109 -0.27 -3.47 3.27
N ALA A 110 0.35 -3.32 2.10
CA ALA A 110 1.35 -2.28 1.85
C ALA A 110 0.69 -0.89 1.76
N MET A 111 -0.56 -0.83 1.31
CA MET A 111 -1.31 0.43 1.17
C MET A 111 -2.81 0.22 1.41
N ILE A 112 -3.45 1.23 1.98
CA ILE A 112 -4.90 1.36 2.07
C ILE A 112 -5.31 2.68 1.42
N VAL A 113 -6.30 2.61 0.54
CA VAL A 113 -6.88 3.76 -0.15
C VAL A 113 -8.33 3.95 0.28
N ALA A 114 -8.61 5.08 0.92
CA ALA A 114 -9.96 5.60 1.12
C ALA A 114 -10.33 6.43 -0.12
N ASN A 115 -10.99 5.81 -1.08
CA ASN A 115 -11.26 6.36 -2.40
C ASN A 115 -12.50 7.28 -2.42
N GLY A 116 -12.50 8.31 -1.58
CA GLY A 116 -13.55 9.32 -1.51
C GLY A 116 -14.81 8.89 -0.76
N ASP A 117 -15.65 9.88 -0.50
CA ASP A 117 -17.00 9.79 0.06
C ASP A 117 -17.05 9.05 1.40
N VAL A 118 -16.06 9.37 2.24
CA VAL A 118 -16.04 8.93 3.65
C VAL A 118 -17.05 9.71 4.49
N LEU A 119 -17.30 10.97 4.11
CA LEU A 119 -18.35 11.83 4.67
C LEU A 119 -19.55 11.85 3.71
N ASP A 120 -20.77 11.91 4.22
CA ASP A 120 -21.97 12.14 3.40
C ASP A 120 -22.31 13.63 3.26
N GLY A 121 -22.30 14.37 4.37
CA GLY A 121 -22.58 15.80 4.38
C GLY A 121 -24.01 16.11 3.92
N GLY A 122 -24.97 15.24 4.24
CA GLY A 122 -26.37 15.40 3.84
C GLY A 122 -26.98 16.70 4.34
N THR A 123 -26.63 17.14 5.55
CA THR A 123 -27.11 18.40 6.16
C THR A 123 -26.60 19.67 5.46
N ILE A 124 -25.46 19.59 4.77
CA ILE A 124 -24.88 20.71 4.00
C ILE A 124 -25.10 20.57 2.49
N SER A 125 -25.88 19.57 2.08
CA SER A 125 -26.31 19.41 0.71
C SER A 125 -27.12 20.62 0.23
N LYS A 126 -27.00 20.94 -1.05
CA LYS A 126 -27.86 21.92 -1.72
C LYS A 126 -29.26 21.36 -2.02
N TYR A 127 -29.39 20.04 -2.02
CA TYR A 127 -30.65 19.34 -2.17
C TYR A 127 -31.22 19.15 -0.76
N GLY A 128 -32.48 19.55 -0.55
CA GLY A 128 -33.13 19.47 0.75
C GLY A 128 -33.27 18.03 1.26
N PRO A 129 -33.71 17.85 2.51
CA PRO A 129 -33.95 16.52 3.04
C PRO A 129 -35.00 15.77 2.19
N GLU A 130 -34.73 14.50 1.92
CA GLU A 130 -35.60 13.61 1.15
C GLU A 130 -36.82 13.16 1.97
N ASP A 131 -36.73 13.24 3.30
CA ASP A 131 -37.70 12.72 4.26
C ASP A 131 -37.67 13.51 5.58
N TRP A 132 -38.61 13.18 6.48
CA TRP A 132 -38.75 13.80 7.81
C TRP A 132 -37.85 13.15 8.88
N THR A 133 -36.94 12.28 8.47
CA THR A 133 -36.11 11.51 9.37
C THR A 133 -35.08 12.41 10.03
N GLU A 134 -34.91 12.29 11.34
CA GLU A 134 -33.91 13.07 12.07
C GLU A 134 -32.51 12.66 11.59
N ARG A 135 -31.81 13.62 10.99
CA ARG A 135 -30.47 13.41 10.44
C ARG A 135 -29.42 13.77 11.48
N PRO A 136 -28.29 13.05 11.52
CA PRO A 136 -27.18 13.46 12.34
C PRO A 136 -26.72 14.86 11.93
N THR A 137 -26.22 15.62 12.89
CA THR A 137 -25.60 16.91 12.61
C THR A 137 -24.30 16.69 11.83
N LEU A 138 -23.87 17.69 11.07
CA LEU A 138 -22.57 17.64 10.37
C LEU A 138 -21.42 17.31 11.33
N GLN A 139 -21.45 17.84 12.56
CA GLN A 139 -20.45 17.55 13.58
C GLN A 139 -20.43 16.06 13.93
N GLN A 140 -21.60 15.45 14.16
CA GLN A 140 -21.70 14.02 14.48
C GLN A 140 -21.20 13.14 13.33
N GLU A 141 -21.47 13.52 12.07
CA GLU A 141 -20.91 12.82 10.91
C GLU A 141 -19.37 12.92 10.88
N VAL A 142 -18.82 14.13 11.07
CA VAL A 142 -17.36 14.34 11.09
C VAL A 142 -16.70 13.55 12.22
N GLU A 143 -17.30 13.52 13.41
CA GLU A 143 -16.83 12.72 14.55
C GLU A 143 -16.87 11.20 14.24
N SER A 144 -17.89 10.75 13.52
CA SER A 144 -17.97 9.36 13.05
C SER A 144 -16.87 9.02 12.05
N VAL A 145 -16.62 9.91 11.06
CA VAL A 145 -15.51 9.75 10.11
C VAL A 145 -14.18 9.65 10.84
N GLN A 146 -13.92 10.55 11.80
CA GLN A 146 -12.69 10.54 12.59
C GLN A 146 -12.53 9.22 13.36
N THR A 147 -13.59 8.75 14.01
CA THR A 147 -13.59 7.50 14.79
C THR A 147 -13.28 6.27 13.92
N HIS A 148 -13.90 6.17 12.74
CA HIS A 148 -13.68 5.06 11.81
C HIS A 148 -12.28 5.11 11.18
N MET A 149 -11.84 6.30 10.74
CA MET A 149 -10.50 6.48 10.16
C MET A 149 -9.39 6.22 11.18
N ASP A 150 -9.58 6.61 12.44
CA ASP A 150 -8.63 6.30 13.52
C ASP A 150 -8.61 4.81 13.86
N SER A 151 -9.73 4.11 13.73
CA SER A 151 -9.77 2.65 13.87
C SER A 151 -8.96 1.95 12.78
N ILE A 152 -9.03 2.45 11.54
CA ILE A 152 -8.17 1.97 10.43
C ILE A 152 -6.69 2.24 10.73
N LYS A 153 -6.34 3.47 11.15
CA LYS A 153 -4.96 3.81 11.56
C LYS A 153 -4.46 2.89 12.68
N LYS A 154 -5.28 2.64 13.71
CA LYS A 154 -4.95 1.73 14.82
C LYS A 154 -4.75 0.30 14.35
N ALA A 155 -5.57 -0.18 13.42
CA ALA A 155 -5.41 -1.51 12.83
C ALA A 155 -4.09 -1.66 12.03
N CYS A 156 -3.55 -0.55 11.53
CA CYS A 156 -2.26 -0.51 10.82
C CYS A 156 -1.06 -0.26 11.75
N LYS A 157 -1.25 -0.07 13.06
CA LYS A 157 -0.16 0.25 13.98
C LYS A 157 0.92 -0.84 13.94
N GLY A 158 2.17 -0.42 13.72
CA GLY A 158 3.32 -1.33 13.60
C GLY A 158 3.49 -1.97 12.22
N LEU A 159 2.62 -1.64 11.26
CA LEU A 159 2.79 -1.96 9.85
C LEU A 159 3.40 -0.77 9.11
N SER A 160 4.17 -1.04 8.05
CA SER A 160 4.64 -0.02 7.09
C SER A 160 3.58 0.30 6.03
N THR A 161 2.30 0.31 6.42
CA THR A 161 1.17 0.53 5.53
C THR A 161 1.01 2.02 5.22
N ILE A 162 0.96 2.40 3.94
CA ILE A 162 0.57 3.76 3.58
C ILE A 162 -0.94 3.93 3.68
N LEU A 163 -1.37 5.04 4.25
CA LEU A 163 -2.76 5.47 4.24
C LEU A 163 -2.92 6.64 3.27
N HIS A 164 -3.72 6.45 2.24
CA HIS A 164 -4.06 7.51 1.28
C HIS A 164 -5.56 7.71 1.22
N ARG A 165 -5.99 8.97 1.18
CA ARG A 165 -7.40 9.33 0.97
C ARG A 165 -7.49 10.20 -0.27
N THR A 166 -8.41 9.87 -1.16
CA THR A 166 -8.87 10.76 -2.22
C THR A 166 -10.16 11.46 -1.78
N VAL A 167 -10.54 12.49 -2.53
CA VAL A 167 -11.71 13.32 -2.20
C VAL A 167 -12.84 12.94 -3.16
N GLY A 168 -13.99 12.55 -2.61
CA GLY A 168 -15.21 12.30 -3.35
C GLY A 168 -16.13 13.52 -3.45
N ASN A 169 -17.26 13.39 -4.15
CA ASN A 169 -18.17 14.52 -4.39
C ASN A 169 -18.95 14.94 -3.13
N HIS A 170 -19.18 14.04 -2.18
CA HIS A 170 -19.77 14.37 -0.88
C HIS A 170 -18.74 15.05 0.03
N ASP A 171 -17.49 14.61 0.00
CA ASP A 171 -16.40 15.25 0.74
C ASP A 171 -16.24 16.74 0.34
N ILE A 172 -16.31 17.05 -0.96
CA ILE A 172 -16.21 18.42 -1.49
C ILE A 172 -17.30 19.35 -0.92
N ARG A 173 -18.44 18.82 -0.48
CA ARG A 173 -19.51 19.66 0.12
C ARG A 173 -19.01 20.35 1.37
N PHE A 174 -18.20 19.67 2.16
CA PHE A 174 -17.57 20.23 3.36
C PHE A 174 -16.54 21.28 2.98
N ASP A 175 -15.65 20.98 2.05
CA ASP A 175 -14.60 21.90 1.58
C ASP A 175 -15.16 23.21 1.02
N LYS A 176 -16.32 23.16 0.35
CA LYS A 176 -17.01 24.37 -0.16
C LYS A 176 -17.56 25.30 0.91
N ARG A 177 -17.64 24.85 2.17
CA ARG A 177 -18.17 25.63 3.30
C ARG A 177 -17.09 26.06 4.31
N LEU A 178 -15.83 25.71 4.06
CA LEU A 178 -14.65 26.23 4.76
C LEU A 178 -14.20 27.56 4.13
#